data_AF-A0A958LHL8-F1
#
_entry.id   AF-A0A958LHL8-F1
#
_cell.length_a   1.000
_cell.length_b   1.000
_cell.length_c   1.000
_cell.angle_alpha   90.00
_cell.angle_beta   90.00
_cell.angle_gamma   90.00
#
_symmetry.space_group_name_H-M   'P 1'
#
loop_
_entity.id
_entity.type
_entity.pdbx_description
1 polymer ?
#
loop_
_entity_poly.entity_id
_entity_poly.type
_entity_poly.pdbx_seq_one_letter_code
_entity_poly.pdbx_strand_id
1 'polypeptide(L)'
;MITILSPILEFQATENKEGHVRMGRWRQLLLILFLLSTGASKAEPSVAAEFLNRQTISSYRQPGEDWREIKRRVLERLQAFQPLAQLDSTVFQMAGPIDQVNVGRVQEWKDHSLVEEAFYLLRDIRFLSDPFQEPHFSRRLTWLYPDDGCYARAAVMKNLSRENGYPGTNRVFIFGDLSIKSLNSLSGEVTWWYHTAPIVRVGERLFVFDPSIEPSHPMSLMDWAQSQTRQLSSVKIAICSPETYVPSSQCGSPTPGEDKGAVEDLRSFLSSEWQRQLDLGRNPVATLGDHPPWLL
;
A
#
# COMPACT_ATOMS: atom_id res chain seq x y z
N MET A 1 -18.82 -46.21 -28.91
CA MET A 1 -18.38 -45.97 -30.29
C MET A 1 -19.26 -44.88 -30.86
N ILE A 2 -18.90 -43.62 -30.61
CA ILE A 2 -19.58 -42.43 -31.12
C ILE A 2 -18.44 -41.47 -31.46
N THR A 3 -18.25 -41.24 -32.76
CA THR A 3 -17.22 -40.39 -33.34
C THR A 3 -17.92 -39.11 -33.79
N ILE A 4 -17.57 -37.97 -33.22
CA ILE A 4 -17.94 -36.66 -33.74
C ILE A 4 -16.65 -35.87 -33.91
N LEU A 5 -16.32 -35.61 -35.18
CA LEU A 5 -15.18 -34.84 -35.65
C LEU A 5 -15.54 -33.34 -35.62
N SER A 6 -14.69 -32.53 -34.97
CA SER A 6 -14.70 -31.07 -35.11
C SER A 6 -13.79 -30.63 -36.26
N PRO A 7 -14.18 -29.62 -37.07
CA PRO A 7 -13.31 -29.07 -38.09
C PRO A 7 -12.35 -27.99 -37.55
N ILE A 8 -11.14 -28.06 -38.08
CA ILE A 8 -10.02 -27.12 -37.96
C ILE A 8 -10.31 -25.86 -38.79
N LEU A 9 -10.12 -24.68 -38.21
CA LEU A 9 -10.13 -23.39 -38.91
C LEU A 9 -8.72 -23.10 -39.45
N GLU A 10 -8.57 -23.18 -40.78
CA GLU A 10 -7.42 -22.67 -41.53
C GLU A 10 -7.54 -21.15 -41.72
N PHE A 11 -6.48 -20.42 -41.37
CA PHE A 11 -6.33 -18.99 -41.57
C PHE A 11 -5.43 -18.78 -42.80
N GLN A 12 -5.99 -18.29 -43.92
CA GLN A 12 -5.21 -17.89 -45.09
C GLN A 12 -4.93 -16.38 -45.04
N ALA A 13 -3.64 -16.02 -45.10
CA ALA A 13 -3.17 -14.67 -45.32
C ALA A 13 -3.09 -14.39 -46.84
N THR A 14 -3.62 -13.25 -47.29
CA THR A 14 -3.41 -12.75 -48.66
C THR A 14 -2.59 -11.47 -48.62
N GLU A 15 -1.39 -11.53 -49.19
CA GLU A 15 -0.62 -10.36 -49.63
C GLU A 15 -1.31 -9.69 -50.82
N ASN A 16 -1.28 -8.36 -50.88
CA ASN A 16 -1.58 -7.62 -52.11
C ASN A 16 -0.45 -6.64 -52.42
N LYS A 17 0.08 -6.78 -53.65
CA LYS A 17 1.09 -5.94 -54.30
C LYS A 17 0.43 -4.82 -55.10
N GLU A 18 1.06 -3.64 -55.02
CA GLU A 18 1.19 -2.55 -56.01
C GLU A 18 -0.04 -1.93 -56.71
N GLY A 19 -0.07 -0.59 -56.76
CA GLY A 19 -0.90 0.15 -57.72
C GLY A 19 -1.08 1.64 -57.43
N HIS A 20 -0.25 2.49 -58.07
CA HIS A 20 -0.38 3.95 -58.12
C HIS A 20 -1.75 4.46 -58.57
N VAL A 21 -2.32 5.49 -57.90
CA VAL A 21 -3.31 6.40 -58.48
C VAL A 21 -3.14 7.86 -58.02
N ARG A 22 -2.87 8.71 -59.02
CA ARG A 22 -3.12 10.16 -59.27
C ARG A 22 -3.60 11.10 -58.14
N MET A 23 -2.90 12.24 -58.05
CA MET A 23 -3.40 13.53 -57.55
C MET A 23 -4.50 14.11 -58.48
N GLY A 24 -5.60 14.59 -57.88
CA GLY A 24 -6.63 15.39 -58.54
C GLY A 24 -7.22 16.42 -57.58
N ARG A 25 -7.01 17.69 -57.90
CA ARG A 25 -7.54 18.88 -57.21
C ARG A 25 -9.07 18.86 -57.13
N TRP A 26 -9.63 19.03 -55.92
CA TRP A 26 -10.97 19.59 -55.74
C TRP A 26 -10.92 20.72 -54.71
N ARG A 27 -11.10 21.95 -55.21
CA ARG A 27 -11.56 23.10 -54.42
C ARG A 27 -13.08 23.02 -54.40
N GLN A 28 -13.70 23.17 -53.23
CA GLN A 28 -14.71 24.20 -52.91
C GLN A 28 -15.63 23.78 -51.75
N LEU A 29 -15.79 24.74 -50.83
CA LEU A 29 -16.97 25.03 -50.00
C LEU A 29 -17.62 23.89 -49.20
N LEU A 30 -17.49 23.98 -47.87
CA LEU A 30 -18.67 24.12 -46.99
C LEU A 30 -18.24 24.66 -45.62
N LEU A 31 -18.54 25.95 -45.44
CA LEU A 31 -18.38 26.74 -44.23
C LEU A 31 -19.77 26.88 -43.64
N ILE A 32 -20.16 26.01 -42.70
CA ILE A 32 -21.45 26.09 -42.00
C ILE A 32 -21.27 25.71 -40.52
N LEU A 33 -21.50 26.70 -39.66
CA LEU A 33 -21.90 26.62 -38.23
C LEU A 33 -20.94 25.93 -37.24
N PHE A 34 -19.92 26.67 -36.79
CA PHE A 34 -19.35 26.52 -35.44
C PHE A 34 -19.69 27.78 -34.63
N LEU A 35 -20.87 27.78 -34.03
CA LEU A 35 -21.25 28.76 -33.00
C LEU A 35 -21.74 28.00 -31.76
N LEU A 36 -21.04 28.25 -30.66
CA LEU A 36 -21.53 28.20 -29.28
C LEU A 36 -21.80 26.81 -28.67
N SER A 37 -20.70 26.10 -28.41
CA SER A 37 -20.58 25.22 -27.26
C SER A 37 -19.34 25.65 -26.48
N THR A 38 -19.42 26.75 -25.74
CA THR A 38 -18.54 27.01 -24.59
C THR A 38 -18.96 26.08 -23.46
N GLY A 39 -18.77 24.78 -23.67
CA GLY A 39 -18.75 23.83 -22.58
C GLY A 39 -17.52 24.15 -21.77
N ALA A 40 -17.70 24.67 -20.57
CA ALA A 40 -16.66 24.71 -19.55
C ALA A 40 -16.21 23.26 -19.31
N SER A 41 -15.23 22.82 -20.10
CA SER A 41 -14.44 21.64 -19.79
C SER A 41 -13.88 21.88 -18.40
N LYS A 42 -14.38 21.13 -17.41
CA LYS A 42 -13.70 21.01 -16.13
C LYS A 42 -12.33 20.45 -16.49
N ALA A 43 -11.33 21.32 -16.54
CA ALA A 43 -9.95 20.91 -16.75
C ALA A 43 -9.67 19.81 -15.72
N GLU A 44 -9.41 18.60 -16.21
CA GLU A 44 -8.93 17.53 -15.34
C GLU A 44 -7.70 18.09 -14.61
N PRO A 45 -7.62 17.92 -13.28
CA PRO A 45 -6.46 18.37 -12.53
C PRO A 45 -5.21 17.83 -13.24
N SER A 46 -4.26 18.72 -13.52
CA SER A 46 -3.09 18.35 -14.29
C SER A 46 -2.40 17.15 -13.64
N VAL A 47 -1.91 16.21 -14.46
CA VAL A 47 -1.14 15.04 -14.00
C VAL A 47 -0.01 15.43 -13.03
N ALA A 48 0.52 16.65 -13.16
CA ALA A 48 1.50 17.21 -12.23
C ALA A 48 0.94 17.47 -10.81
N ALA A 49 -0.31 17.92 -10.67
CA ALA A 49 -0.96 18.06 -9.36
C ALA A 49 -1.26 16.68 -8.74
N GLU A 50 -1.63 15.69 -9.54
CA GLU A 50 -1.83 14.32 -9.06
C GLU A 50 -0.51 13.66 -8.63
N PHE A 51 0.59 13.92 -9.35
CA PHE A 51 1.92 13.40 -9.03
C PHE A 51 2.53 14.08 -7.79
N LEU A 52 2.34 15.39 -7.61
CA LEU A 52 2.78 16.11 -6.41
C LEU A 52 1.99 15.73 -5.16
N ASN A 53 0.71 15.34 -5.31
CA ASN A 53 -0.12 14.86 -4.21
C ASN A 53 0.21 13.42 -3.78
N ARG A 54 0.96 12.65 -4.60
CA ARG A 54 1.45 11.30 -4.29
C ARG A 54 2.84 11.28 -3.64
N GLN A 55 3.32 12.36 -3.04
CA GLN A 55 4.53 12.26 -2.23
C GLN A 55 4.23 11.37 -1.02
N THR A 56 4.52 10.09 -1.18
CA THR A 56 4.54 9.12 -0.12
C THR A 56 5.55 9.60 0.91
N ILE A 57 5.05 9.88 2.11
CA ILE A 57 5.89 10.38 3.18
C ILE A 57 6.53 9.15 3.81
N SER A 58 7.83 8.99 3.59
CA SER A 58 8.62 7.94 4.21
C SER A 58 8.32 7.84 5.71
N SER A 59 8.09 6.63 6.21
CA SER A 59 7.89 6.35 7.64
C SER A 59 9.20 6.36 8.43
N TYR A 60 10.32 6.21 7.73
CA TYR A 60 11.65 6.20 8.31
C TYR A 60 11.96 7.47 9.11
N ARG A 61 12.64 7.28 10.24
CA ARG A 61 13.15 8.34 11.12
C ARG A 61 14.62 8.09 11.37
N GLN A 62 15.45 9.11 11.33
CA GLN A 62 16.86 8.97 11.70
C GLN A 62 17.00 8.61 13.19
N PRO A 63 17.95 7.75 13.60
CA PRO A 63 18.18 7.46 15.00
C PRO A 63 18.40 8.74 15.83
N GLY A 64 17.60 8.92 16.89
CA GLY A 64 17.68 10.08 17.78
C GLY A 64 16.92 11.34 17.34
N GLU A 65 16.36 11.37 16.14
CA GLU A 65 15.51 12.48 15.67
C GLU A 65 14.13 12.46 16.37
N ASP A 66 13.60 13.59 16.86
CA ASP A 66 12.25 13.64 17.47
C ASP A 66 11.18 13.51 16.37
N TRP A 67 10.25 12.56 16.54
CA TRP A 67 9.13 12.36 15.61
C TRP A 67 8.26 13.61 15.38
N ARG A 68 8.16 14.50 16.38
CA ARG A 68 7.40 15.75 16.30
C ARG A 68 8.01 16.70 15.28
N GLU A 69 9.32 16.69 15.15
CA GLU A 69 10.04 17.55 14.21
C GLU A 69 9.84 17.06 12.76
N ILE A 70 9.87 15.74 12.53
CA ILE A 70 9.47 15.17 11.23
C ILE A 70 8.01 15.53 10.91
N LYS A 71 7.09 15.30 11.86
CA LYS A 71 5.67 15.64 11.71
C LYS A 71 5.50 17.10 11.32
N ARG A 72 6.19 18.03 11.98
CA ARG A 72 6.15 19.46 11.67
C ARG A 72 6.57 19.73 10.22
N ARG A 73 7.72 19.21 9.78
CA ARG A 73 8.20 19.38 8.39
C ARG A 73 7.25 18.80 7.36
N VAL A 74 6.64 17.66 7.66
CA VAL A 74 5.64 17.02 6.81
C VAL A 74 4.38 17.90 6.71
N LEU A 75 3.87 18.39 7.84
CA LEU A 75 2.70 19.28 7.85
C LEU A 75 2.97 20.61 7.13
N GLU A 76 4.14 21.20 7.29
CA GLU A 76 4.53 22.43 6.59
C GLU A 76 4.56 22.24 5.07
N ARG A 77 5.09 21.09 4.61
CA ARG A 77 5.04 20.73 3.18
C ARG A 77 3.60 20.58 2.72
N LEU A 78 2.76 19.87 3.46
CA LEU A 78 1.35 19.64 3.08
C LEU A 78 0.54 20.94 3.03
N GLN A 79 0.75 21.84 3.99
CA GLN A 79 0.08 23.15 4.01
C GLN A 79 0.40 24.02 2.79
N ALA A 80 1.58 23.83 2.17
CA ALA A 80 1.91 24.50 0.93
C ALA A 80 1.05 24.02 -0.26
N PHE A 81 0.39 22.86 -0.15
CA PHE A 81 -0.38 22.23 -1.23
C PHE A 81 -1.86 21.99 -0.90
N GLN A 82 -2.26 22.01 0.38
CA GLN A 82 -3.62 21.71 0.82
C GLN A 82 -4.19 22.81 1.75
N PRO A 83 -5.48 23.18 1.62
CA PRO A 83 -6.13 24.12 2.51
C PRO A 83 -6.16 23.61 3.96
N LEU A 84 -5.86 24.49 4.93
CA LEU A 84 -5.84 24.18 6.37
C LEU A 84 -7.12 23.47 6.87
N ALA A 85 -8.29 23.86 6.37
CA ALA A 85 -9.58 23.28 6.77
C ALA A 85 -9.73 21.78 6.43
N GLN A 86 -8.94 21.25 5.49
CA GLN A 86 -8.93 19.81 5.18
C GLN A 86 -8.06 19.00 6.13
N LEU A 87 -7.18 19.65 6.91
CA LEU A 87 -6.30 18.97 7.84
C LEU A 87 -7.05 18.47 9.09
N ASP A 88 -8.22 19.04 9.40
CA ASP A 88 -8.95 18.83 10.66
C ASP A 88 -9.54 17.43 10.85
N SER A 89 -9.48 16.59 9.82
CA SER A 89 -9.97 15.22 9.82
C SER A 89 -8.90 14.19 9.43
N THR A 90 -7.64 14.62 9.37
CA THR A 90 -6.53 13.74 9.00
C THR A 90 -6.20 12.74 10.09
N VAL A 91 -5.54 11.64 9.72
CA VAL A 91 -5.07 10.63 10.68
C VAL A 91 -4.29 11.26 11.83
N PHE A 92 -3.43 12.23 11.53
CA PHE A 92 -2.65 12.96 12.54
C PHE A 92 -3.48 13.63 13.63
N GLN A 93 -4.59 14.23 13.22
CA GLN A 93 -5.42 15.01 14.11
C GLN A 93 -6.35 14.10 14.93
N MET A 94 -6.74 12.97 14.34
CA MET A 94 -7.56 11.96 15.01
C MET A 94 -6.76 11.06 15.97
N ALA A 95 -5.43 11.09 15.93
CA ALA A 95 -4.60 10.23 16.76
C ALA A 95 -4.63 10.65 18.24
N GLY A 96 -5.04 9.73 19.10
CA GLY A 96 -5.19 9.93 20.54
C GLY A 96 -4.38 8.95 21.39
N PRO A 97 -4.49 9.01 22.72
CA PRO A 97 -3.99 7.97 23.61
C PRO A 97 -4.54 6.57 23.26
N ILE A 98 -3.73 5.52 23.43
CA ILE A 98 -4.10 4.14 23.06
C ILE A 98 -5.30 3.59 23.86
N ASP A 99 -5.49 4.05 25.10
CA ASP A 99 -6.60 3.68 25.98
C ASP A 99 -7.94 4.34 25.60
N GLN A 100 -7.94 5.25 24.62
CA GLN A 100 -9.12 5.93 24.09
C GLN A 100 -9.57 5.41 22.73
N VAL A 101 -8.97 4.32 22.25
CA VAL A 101 -9.29 3.72 20.96
C VAL A 101 -10.73 3.18 20.96
N ASN A 102 -11.51 3.61 19.97
CA ASN A 102 -12.88 3.13 19.78
C ASN A 102 -12.91 1.80 19.02
N VAL A 103 -12.96 0.69 19.78
CA VAL A 103 -12.98 -0.69 19.27
C VAL A 103 -14.19 -0.95 18.37
N GLY A 104 -15.36 -0.36 18.66
CA GLY A 104 -16.60 -0.60 17.92
C GLY A 104 -16.58 -0.15 16.46
N ARG A 105 -15.60 0.67 16.06
CA ARG A 105 -15.40 1.11 14.66
C ARG A 105 -14.56 0.15 13.83
N VAL A 106 -13.98 -0.88 14.45
CA VAL A 106 -13.12 -1.86 13.78
C VAL A 106 -13.96 -2.97 13.17
N GLN A 107 -13.58 -3.39 11.97
CA GLN A 107 -14.22 -4.46 11.22
C GLN A 107 -14.19 -5.74 12.03
N GLU A 108 -15.39 -6.24 12.34
CA GLU A 108 -15.59 -7.48 13.07
C GLU A 108 -15.35 -8.68 12.18
N TRP A 109 -14.61 -9.62 12.72
CA TRP A 109 -14.35 -10.94 12.17
C TRP A 109 -14.96 -11.99 13.09
N LYS A 110 -15.25 -13.16 12.51
CA LYS A 110 -16.05 -14.19 13.16
C LYS A 110 -15.43 -14.71 14.46
N ASP A 111 -14.17 -15.12 14.39
CA ASP A 111 -13.45 -15.76 15.50
C ASP A 111 -11.94 -15.63 15.29
N HIS A 112 -11.17 -15.99 16.33
CA HIS A 112 -9.71 -15.92 16.30
C HIS A 112 -9.08 -16.84 15.25
N SER A 113 -9.69 -18.01 15.00
CA SER A 113 -9.15 -18.97 14.02
C SER A 113 -9.17 -18.39 12.61
N LEU A 114 -10.22 -17.65 12.23
CA LEU A 114 -10.26 -16.94 10.95
C LEU A 114 -9.15 -15.87 10.85
N VAL A 115 -8.88 -15.18 11.96
CA VAL A 115 -7.83 -14.15 12.04
C VAL A 115 -6.44 -14.76 11.82
N GLU A 116 -6.13 -15.89 12.46
CA GLU A 116 -4.87 -16.61 12.28
C GLU A 116 -4.73 -17.18 10.87
N GLU A 117 -5.78 -17.82 10.34
CA GLU A 117 -5.78 -18.37 8.99
C GLU A 117 -5.48 -17.29 7.94
N ALA A 118 -6.19 -16.15 8.01
CA ALA A 118 -5.96 -15.04 7.10
C ALA A 118 -4.57 -14.44 7.28
N PHE A 119 -4.08 -14.30 8.52
CA PHE A 119 -2.74 -13.78 8.78
C PHE A 119 -1.68 -14.60 8.05
N TYR A 120 -1.71 -15.94 8.15
CA TYR A 120 -0.75 -16.80 7.49
C TYR A 120 -0.87 -16.74 5.96
N LEU A 121 -2.10 -16.81 5.43
CA LEU A 121 -2.32 -16.71 3.99
C LEU A 121 -1.80 -15.37 3.44
N LEU A 122 -2.20 -14.25 4.05
CA LEU A 122 -1.86 -12.91 3.59
C LEU A 122 -0.38 -12.56 3.80
N ARG A 123 0.26 -13.14 4.83
CA ARG A 123 1.72 -13.08 4.99
C ARG A 123 2.41 -13.77 3.82
N ASP A 124 1.94 -14.95 3.44
CA ASP A 124 2.66 -15.87 2.55
C ASP A 124 2.29 -15.79 1.06
N ILE A 125 1.17 -15.17 0.71
CA ILE A 125 0.70 -15.07 -0.67
C ILE A 125 1.70 -14.31 -1.54
N ARG A 126 2.03 -14.91 -2.69
CA ARG A 126 2.90 -14.33 -3.72
C ARG A 126 2.05 -13.86 -4.88
N PHE A 127 2.13 -12.57 -5.20
CA PHE A 127 1.28 -11.95 -6.22
C PHE A 127 2.01 -10.85 -6.99
N LEU A 128 3.18 -10.40 -6.52
CA LEU A 128 4.00 -9.41 -7.19
C LEU A 128 4.97 -10.10 -8.13
N SER A 129 5.03 -9.66 -9.38
CA SER A 129 6.14 -9.98 -10.26
C SER A 129 7.24 -8.94 -10.10
N ASP A 130 8.49 -9.39 -10.08
CA ASP A 130 9.68 -8.53 -10.06
C ASP A 130 10.34 -8.57 -11.44
N PRO A 131 9.91 -7.71 -12.39
CA PRO A 131 10.43 -7.76 -13.75
C PRO A 131 11.89 -7.29 -13.85
N PHE A 132 12.45 -6.72 -12.79
CA PHE A 132 13.77 -6.09 -12.81
C PHE A 132 14.87 -6.96 -12.24
N GLN A 133 14.60 -7.73 -11.17
CA GLN A 133 15.57 -8.68 -10.62
C GLN A 133 15.37 -10.10 -11.16
N GLU A 134 14.16 -10.64 -11.08
CA GLU A 134 13.88 -12.04 -11.40
C GLU A 134 12.45 -12.18 -11.96
N PRO A 135 12.25 -12.07 -13.29
CA PRO A 135 10.93 -12.02 -13.92
C PRO A 135 10.01 -13.22 -13.64
N HIS A 136 10.58 -14.36 -13.23
CA HIS A 136 9.86 -15.59 -12.90
C HIS A 136 9.74 -15.85 -11.39
N PHE A 137 10.11 -14.87 -10.56
CA PHE A 137 10.10 -14.99 -9.11
C PHE A 137 8.97 -14.16 -8.52
N SER A 138 7.87 -14.83 -8.19
CA SER A 138 6.74 -14.17 -7.53
C SER A 138 7.11 -13.78 -6.09
N ARG A 139 6.87 -12.52 -5.74
CA ARG A 139 7.17 -11.92 -4.45
C ARG A 139 5.91 -11.77 -3.61
N ARG A 140 6.12 -11.79 -2.29
CA ARG A 140 5.12 -11.42 -1.28
C ARG A 140 5.16 -9.90 -1.06
N LEU A 141 4.36 -9.42 -0.12
CA LEU A 141 4.56 -8.10 0.48
C LEU A 141 5.98 -7.99 1.06
N THR A 142 6.58 -6.79 1.06
CA THR A 142 7.98 -6.55 1.45
C THR A 142 8.21 -6.59 2.96
N TRP A 143 7.81 -7.68 3.62
CA TRP A 143 7.91 -7.87 5.07
C TRP A 143 9.34 -7.87 5.58
N LEU A 144 10.31 -8.30 4.76
CA LEU A 144 11.72 -8.38 5.12
C LEU A 144 12.48 -7.08 4.82
N TYR A 145 11.76 -5.99 4.53
CA TYR A 145 12.29 -4.63 4.43
C TYR A 145 11.47 -3.69 5.33
N PRO A 146 11.72 -3.71 6.65
CA PRO A 146 10.91 -2.95 7.62
C PRO A 146 11.23 -1.45 7.60
N ASP A 147 12.34 -1.02 7.00
CA ASP A 147 12.83 0.37 7.02
C ASP A 147 11.77 1.40 6.56
N ASP A 148 10.93 1.06 5.60
CA ASP A 148 9.86 1.92 5.10
C ASP A 148 8.75 1.12 4.38
N GLY A 149 7.72 1.78 3.84
CA GLY A 149 6.70 1.18 2.97
C GLY A 149 5.52 0.56 3.71
N CYS A 150 5.38 0.81 5.02
CA CYS A 150 4.28 0.29 5.84
C CYS A 150 2.89 0.63 5.29
N TYR A 151 2.72 1.85 4.78
CA TYR A 151 1.48 2.34 4.16
C TYR A 151 1.08 1.51 2.92
N ALA A 152 2.05 1.14 2.09
CA ALA A 152 1.85 0.33 0.91
C ALA A 152 1.53 -1.12 1.30
N ARG A 153 2.30 -1.71 2.24
CA ARG A 153 2.04 -3.07 2.75
C ARG A 153 0.63 -3.18 3.34
N ALA A 154 0.22 -2.25 4.18
CA ALA A 154 -1.11 -2.24 4.79
C ALA A 154 -2.24 -2.11 3.74
N ALA A 155 -2.07 -1.24 2.75
CA ALA A 155 -3.04 -1.06 1.68
C ALA A 155 -3.19 -2.29 0.78
N VAL A 156 -2.07 -2.90 0.39
CA VAL A 156 -2.10 -4.07 -0.48
C VAL A 156 -2.62 -5.29 0.30
N MET A 157 -2.22 -5.48 1.56
CA MET A 157 -2.78 -6.55 2.40
C MET A 157 -4.30 -6.44 2.55
N LYS A 158 -4.85 -5.23 2.68
CA LYS A 158 -6.30 -4.99 2.68
C LYS A 158 -6.97 -5.43 1.37
N ASN A 159 -6.34 -5.19 0.21
CA ASN A 159 -6.85 -5.67 -1.08
C ASN A 159 -6.84 -7.20 -1.14
N LEU A 160 -5.70 -7.81 -0.78
CA LEU A 160 -5.53 -9.26 -0.77
C LEU A 160 -6.53 -9.94 0.19
N SER A 161 -6.84 -9.33 1.34
CA SER A 161 -7.87 -9.83 2.26
C SER A 161 -9.22 -9.97 1.55
N ARG A 162 -9.67 -8.91 0.86
CA ARG A 162 -10.95 -8.91 0.12
C ARG A 162 -10.93 -9.88 -1.06
N GLU A 163 -9.84 -9.93 -1.81
CA GLU A 163 -9.67 -10.79 -2.98
C GLU A 163 -9.66 -12.29 -2.62
N ASN A 164 -9.21 -12.63 -1.42
CA ASN A 164 -9.20 -14.00 -0.90
C ASN A 164 -10.45 -14.34 -0.06
N GLY A 165 -11.51 -13.52 -0.14
CA GLY A 165 -12.80 -13.82 0.48
C GLY A 165 -12.89 -13.55 1.98
N TYR A 166 -11.87 -12.92 2.59
CA TYR A 166 -11.95 -12.47 3.97
C TYR A 166 -12.71 -11.13 4.06
N PRO A 167 -13.30 -10.80 5.23
CA PRO A 167 -13.84 -9.48 5.45
C PRO A 167 -12.75 -8.40 5.27
N GLY A 168 -13.17 -7.15 5.10
CA GLY A 168 -12.23 -6.03 5.06
C GLY A 168 -11.41 -5.90 6.35
N THR A 169 -10.44 -5.00 6.33
CA THR A 169 -9.65 -4.63 7.52
C THR A 169 -9.71 -3.12 7.68
N ASN A 170 -9.80 -2.62 8.90
CA ASN A 170 -9.49 -1.21 9.14
C ASN A 170 -7.98 -0.99 9.09
N ARG A 171 -7.57 0.28 9.24
CA ARG A 171 -6.17 0.64 9.35
C ARG A 171 -5.86 1.24 10.70
N VAL A 172 -4.83 0.73 11.37
CA VAL A 172 -4.27 1.36 12.57
C VAL A 172 -3.02 2.14 12.20
N PHE A 173 -2.88 3.33 12.78
CA PHE A 173 -1.68 4.15 12.72
C PHE A 173 -1.18 4.37 14.14
N ILE A 174 0.14 4.28 14.32
CA ILE A 174 0.84 4.65 15.53
C ILE A 174 1.83 5.76 15.22
N PHE A 175 1.95 6.74 16.12
CA PHE A 175 2.86 7.87 16.01
C PHE A 175 3.70 7.99 17.27
N GLY A 176 4.99 8.31 17.12
CA GLY A 176 5.91 8.48 18.24
C GLY A 176 7.36 8.31 17.81
N ASP A 177 8.26 8.28 18.79
CA ASP A 177 9.66 7.88 18.59
C ASP A 177 9.76 6.35 18.51
N LEU A 178 9.24 5.78 17.43
CA LEU A 178 9.09 4.34 17.27
C LEU A 178 10.44 3.69 16.97
N SER A 179 10.63 2.48 17.49
CA SER A 179 11.79 1.66 17.21
C SER A 179 11.53 0.19 17.50
N ILE A 180 11.98 -0.70 16.61
CA ILE A 180 11.95 -2.15 16.81
C ILE A 180 13.33 -2.76 16.63
N LYS A 181 13.61 -3.85 17.34
CA LYS A 181 14.70 -4.75 16.95
C LYS A 181 14.26 -5.59 15.77
N SER A 182 15.13 -5.74 14.78
CA SER A 182 14.81 -6.53 13.59
C SER A 182 16.03 -7.24 13.06
N LEU A 183 15.92 -8.55 12.85
CA LEU A 183 16.91 -9.34 12.12
C LEU A 183 16.95 -8.99 10.63
N ASN A 184 15.99 -8.18 10.15
CA ASN A 184 15.94 -7.69 8.78
C ASN A 184 16.56 -6.29 8.65
N SER A 185 17.21 -5.78 9.72
CA SER A 185 17.98 -4.53 9.72
C SER A 185 19.48 -4.78 9.78
N LEU A 186 20.26 -4.02 9.00
CA LEU A 186 21.74 -4.08 9.06
C LEU A 186 22.29 -3.58 10.39
N SER A 187 21.62 -2.63 11.03
CA SER A 187 21.98 -2.14 12.37
C SER A 187 21.35 -2.98 13.50
N GLY A 188 20.50 -3.95 13.16
CA GLY A 188 19.69 -4.72 14.12
C GLY A 188 18.47 -3.97 14.67
N GLU A 189 18.23 -2.73 14.23
CA GLU A 189 17.11 -1.89 14.65
C GLU A 189 16.59 -1.05 13.49
N VAL A 190 15.29 -0.73 13.48
CA VAL A 190 14.73 0.30 12.61
C VAL A 190 13.93 1.30 13.44
N THR A 191 13.82 2.52 12.92
CA THR A 191 13.17 3.64 13.60
C THR A 191 12.21 4.34 12.67
N TRP A 192 11.04 4.68 13.19
CA TRP A 192 10.00 5.37 12.46
C TRP A 192 9.44 6.54 13.28
N TRP A 193 8.80 7.49 12.60
CA TRP A 193 8.02 8.56 13.25
C TRP A 193 6.51 8.26 13.22
N TYR A 194 6.10 7.36 12.32
CA TYR A 194 4.80 6.69 12.35
C TYR A 194 4.93 5.28 11.78
N HIS A 195 4.00 4.40 12.12
CA HIS A 195 3.86 3.10 11.50
C HIS A 195 2.39 2.77 11.29
N THR A 196 2.08 1.88 10.35
CA THR A 196 0.69 1.49 10.05
C THR A 196 0.58 0.04 9.62
N ALA A 197 -0.55 -0.56 9.96
CA ALA A 197 -0.88 -1.96 9.66
C ALA A 197 -2.41 -2.15 9.55
N PRO A 198 -2.87 -3.23 8.90
CA PRO A 198 -4.26 -3.65 8.95
C PRO A 198 -4.66 -4.10 10.37
N ILE A 199 -5.91 -3.82 10.75
CA ILE A 199 -6.46 -4.20 12.05
C ILE A 199 -7.89 -4.73 11.91
N VAL A 200 -8.22 -5.73 12.72
CA VAL A 200 -9.54 -6.37 12.81
C VAL A 200 -9.93 -6.56 14.27
N ARG A 201 -11.22 -6.85 14.54
CA ARG A 201 -11.68 -7.20 15.89
C ARG A 201 -12.41 -8.53 15.95
N VAL A 202 -12.30 -9.22 17.07
CA VAL A 202 -13.12 -10.39 17.45
C VAL A 202 -13.69 -10.11 18.83
N GLY A 203 -14.98 -9.80 18.90
CA GLY A 203 -15.57 -9.19 20.11
C GLY A 203 -14.85 -7.88 20.45
N GLU A 204 -14.34 -7.78 21.68
CA GLU A 204 -13.59 -6.62 22.20
C GLU A 204 -12.08 -6.68 21.92
N ARG A 205 -11.57 -7.79 21.35
CA ARG A 205 -10.14 -7.99 21.12
C ARG A 205 -9.76 -7.47 19.74
N LEU A 206 -8.71 -6.65 19.69
CA LEU A 206 -8.15 -6.10 18.46
C LEU A 206 -6.89 -6.86 18.04
N PHE A 207 -6.80 -7.20 16.75
CA PHE A 207 -5.70 -7.94 16.16
C PHE A 207 -5.08 -7.17 14.99
N VAL A 208 -3.77 -7.00 15.02
CA VAL A 208 -2.97 -6.28 14.03
C VAL A 208 -2.18 -7.26 13.18
N PHE A 209 -2.23 -7.08 11.85
CA PHE A 209 -1.50 -7.90 10.89
C PHE A 209 -0.21 -7.20 10.48
N ASP A 210 0.90 -7.55 11.12
CA ASP A 210 2.18 -6.93 10.79
C ASP A 210 3.37 -7.90 10.82
N PRO A 211 3.53 -8.71 9.76
CA PRO A 211 4.66 -9.63 9.65
C PRO A 211 6.03 -8.94 9.56
N SER A 212 6.11 -7.61 9.38
CA SER A 212 7.39 -6.89 9.44
C SER A 212 7.89 -6.68 10.87
N ILE A 213 7.01 -6.82 11.86
CA ILE A 213 7.32 -6.77 13.29
C ILE A 213 7.23 -8.16 13.93
N GLU A 214 6.11 -8.87 13.75
CA GLU A 214 5.87 -10.21 14.28
C GLU A 214 5.44 -11.13 13.15
N PRO A 215 6.35 -11.94 12.59
CA PRO A 215 6.04 -12.78 11.47
C PRO A 215 5.23 -14.03 11.86
N SER A 216 5.22 -14.44 13.13
CA SER A 216 4.71 -15.76 13.53
C SER A 216 3.22 -15.79 13.86
N HIS A 217 2.60 -14.66 14.21
CA HIS A 217 1.16 -14.61 14.53
C HIS A 217 0.60 -13.18 14.44
N PRO A 218 -0.73 -12.99 14.32
CA PRO A 218 -1.34 -11.68 14.53
C PRO A 218 -1.11 -11.20 15.97
N MET A 219 -0.78 -9.92 16.15
CA MET A 219 -0.54 -9.34 17.48
C MET A 219 -1.79 -8.69 18.04
N SER A 220 -1.92 -8.61 19.37
CA SER A 220 -2.90 -7.68 19.95
C SER A 220 -2.49 -6.23 19.66
N LEU A 221 -3.43 -5.28 19.66
CA LEU A 221 -3.09 -3.86 19.51
C LEU A 221 -2.06 -3.39 20.56
N MET A 222 -2.17 -3.88 21.79
CA MET A 222 -1.26 -3.50 22.88
C MET A 222 0.14 -4.06 22.65
N ASP A 223 0.26 -5.34 22.27
CA ASP A 223 1.56 -5.97 22.00
C ASP A 223 2.23 -5.33 20.78
N TRP A 224 1.46 -5.06 19.73
CA TRP A 224 1.95 -4.36 18.53
C TRP A 224 2.44 -2.95 18.86
N ALA A 225 1.73 -2.20 19.71
CA ALA A 225 2.20 -0.87 20.11
C ALA A 225 3.45 -0.97 21.00
N GLN A 226 3.46 -1.89 21.96
CA GLN A 226 4.55 -2.04 22.93
C GLN A 226 5.84 -2.59 22.32
N SER A 227 5.78 -3.35 21.23
CA SER A 227 6.97 -3.79 20.51
C SER A 227 7.75 -2.63 19.87
N GLN A 228 7.10 -1.48 19.66
CA GLN A 228 7.64 -0.32 18.95
C GLN A 228 8.02 0.85 19.87
N THR A 229 7.66 0.81 21.16
CA THR A 229 7.96 1.90 22.11
C THR A 229 8.28 1.36 23.50
N ARG A 230 9.12 2.07 24.23
CA ARG A 230 9.38 1.80 25.65
C ARG A 230 8.25 2.25 26.57
N GLN A 231 7.45 3.23 26.13
CA GLN A 231 6.40 3.85 26.93
C GLN A 231 5.15 4.05 26.08
N LEU A 232 4.07 3.32 26.39
CA LEU A 232 2.81 3.42 25.66
C LEU A 232 2.15 4.80 25.80
N SER A 233 2.43 5.52 26.88
CA SER A 233 1.95 6.89 27.07
C SER A 233 2.59 7.90 26.13
N SER A 234 3.74 7.56 25.50
CA SER A 234 4.45 8.45 24.58
C SER A 234 3.95 8.37 23.14
N VAL A 235 3.11 7.39 22.82
CA VAL A 235 2.59 7.17 21.46
C VAL A 235 1.16 7.69 21.30
N LYS A 236 0.78 7.92 20.04
CA LYS A 236 -0.60 8.24 19.65
C LYS A 236 -1.09 7.21 18.66
N ILE A 237 -2.36 6.81 18.76
CA ILE A 237 -3.00 5.83 17.89
C ILE A 237 -4.20 6.46 17.19
N ALA A 238 -4.36 6.17 15.91
CA ALA A 238 -5.61 6.39 15.19
C ALA A 238 -6.04 5.08 14.52
N ILE A 239 -7.34 4.76 14.59
CA ILE A 239 -7.93 3.71 13.76
C ILE A 239 -8.86 4.37 12.74
N CYS A 240 -8.58 4.11 11.47
CA CYS A 240 -9.19 4.77 10.33
C CYS A 240 -9.89 3.76 9.42
N SER A 241 -10.56 4.27 8.39
CA SER A 241 -11.20 3.45 7.39
C SER A 241 -10.14 2.64 6.61
N PRO A 242 -10.55 1.52 5.97
CA PRO A 242 -9.63 0.67 5.21
C PRO A 242 -8.82 1.41 4.14
N GLU A 243 -9.45 2.39 3.49
CA GLU A 243 -8.93 3.13 2.35
C GLU A 243 -8.01 4.32 2.72
N THR A 244 -7.90 4.68 4.01
CA THR A 244 -6.98 5.73 4.48
C THR A 244 -5.54 5.31 4.20
N TYR A 245 -4.78 6.10 3.43
CA TYR A 245 -3.50 5.62 2.91
C TYR A 245 -2.29 6.02 3.76
N VAL A 246 -2.14 7.31 4.06
CA VAL A 246 -0.98 7.92 4.73
C VAL A 246 -1.43 8.82 5.89
N PRO A 247 -0.51 9.31 6.75
CA PRO A 247 -0.89 10.14 7.91
C PRO A 247 -1.66 11.44 7.59
N SER A 248 -1.48 11.98 6.40
CA SER A 248 -2.19 13.17 5.92
C SER A 248 -3.54 12.87 5.27
N SER A 249 -3.89 11.60 5.10
CA SER A 249 -5.19 11.18 4.56
C SER A 249 -6.31 11.46 5.56
N GLN A 250 -7.54 11.60 5.09
CA GLN A 250 -8.71 11.66 5.97
C GLN A 250 -8.96 10.28 6.61
N CYS A 251 -9.18 10.27 7.93
CA CYS A 251 -9.27 9.03 8.68
C CYS A 251 -10.63 8.31 8.51
N GLY A 252 -11.73 9.05 8.39
CA GLY A 252 -13.07 8.47 8.27
C GLY A 252 -13.61 8.36 6.84
N SER A 253 -13.16 9.27 5.97
CA SER A 253 -13.69 9.46 4.61
C SER A 253 -12.54 9.76 3.63
N PRO A 254 -11.56 8.86 3.49
CA PRO A 254 -10.43 9.06 2.60
C PRO A 254 -10.88 9.31 1.16
N THR A 255 -10.00 9.94 0.37
CA THR A 255 -10.33 10.25 -1.02
C THR A 255 -10.48 8.95 -1.79
N PRO A 256 -11.54 8.76 -2.60
CA PRO A 256 -11.72 7.53 -3.35
C PRO A 256 -10.50 7.22 -4.24
N GLY A 257 -9.90 6.05 -4.02
CA GLY A 257 -8.74 5.60 -4.78
C GLY A 257 -7.39 6.20 -4.37
N GLU A 258 -7.31 6.81 -3.19
CA GLU A 258 -6.06 7.32 -2.62
C GLU A 258 -4.97 6.23 -2.52
N ASP A 259 -5.36 4.97 -2.36
CA ASP A 259 -4.46 3.81 -2.29
C ASP A 259 -4.31 3.04 -3.62
N LYS A 260 -4.80 3.57 -4.75
CA LYS A 260 -4.70 2.90 -6.06
C LYS A 260 -3.25 2.65 -6.50
N GLY A 261 -2.31 3.47 -6.05
CA GLY A 261 -0.87 3.32 -6.34
C GLY A 261 -0.13 2.40 -5.36
N ALA A 262 -0.82 1.74 -4.42
CA ALA A 262 -0.15 0.99 -3.36
C ALA A 262 0.72 -0.17 -3.86
N VAL A 263 0.32 -0.82 -4.96
CA VAL A 263 1.13 -1.89 -5.57
C VAL A 263 2.40 -1.32 -6.20
N GLU A 264 2.31 -0.18 -6.90
CA GLU A 264 3.46 0.50 -7.49
C GLU A 264 4.42 1.02 -6.42
N ASP A 265 3.88 1.61 -5.34
CA ASP A 265 4.69 2.04 -4.20
C ASP A 265 5.39 0.85 -3.54
N LEU A 266 4.69 -0.27 -3.37
CA LEU A 266 5.27 -1.50 -2.85
C LEU A 266 6.39 -2.04 -3.75
N ARG A 267 6.19 -2.02 -5.08
CA ARG A 267 7.20 -2.45 -6.06
C ARG A 267 8.49 -1.65 -5.94
N SER A 268 8.43 -0.38 -5.55
CA SER A 268 9.62 0.46 -5.36
C SER A 268 10.57 -0.06 -4.27
N PHE A 269 10.09 -0.93 -3.37
CA PHE A 269 10.89 -1.52 -2.29
C PHE A 269 11.43 -2.92 -2.60
N LEU A 270 11.06 -3.55 -3.74
CA LEU A 270 11.48 -4.93 -4.06
C LEU A 270 12.99 -5.06 -4.18
N SER A 271 13.63 -4.11 -4.87
CA SER A 271 15.09 -4.03 -5.03
C SER A 271 15.80 -3.83 -3.70
N SER A 272 15.26 -2.96 -2.84
CA SER A 272 15.83 -2.69 -1.52
C SER A 272 15.70 -3.90 -0.59
N GLU A 273 14.59 -4.61 -0.62
CA GLU A 273 14.41 -5.85 0.13
C GLU A 273 15.36 -6.96 -0.34
N TRP A 274 15.55 -7.09 -1.66
CA TRP A 274 16.50 -8.03 -2.24
C TRP A 274 17.93 -7.73 -1.80
N GLN A 275 18.36 -6.47 -1.95
CA GLN A 275 19.68 -6.03 -1.54
C GLN A 275 19.88 -6.22 -0.04
N ARG A 276 18.85 -5.95 0.78
CA ARG A 276 18.89 -6.20 2.22
C ARG A 276 19.19 -7.66 2.55
N GLN A 277 18.64 -8.62 1.81
CA GLN A 277 18.98 -10.03 2.05
C GLN A 277 20.44 -10.33 1.70
N LEU A 278 20.97 -9.77 0.62
CA LEU A 278 22.39 -9.91 0.26
C LEU A 278 23.31 -9.31 1.33
N ASP A 279 23.01 -8.09 1.79
CA ASP A 279 23.79 -7.38 2.79
C ASP A 279 23.80 -8.10 4.16
N LEU A 280 22.70 -8.80 4.48
CA LEU A 280 22.59 -9.67 5.66
C LEU A 280 23.26 -11.05 5.47
N GLY A 281 23.93 -11.29 4.33
CA GLY A 281 24.60 -12.55 4.01
C GLY A 281 23.64 -13.71 3.73
N ARG A 282 22.39 -13.42 3.36
CA ARG A 282 21.36 -14.43 3.04
C ARG A 282 21.24 -14.64 1.54
N ASN A 283 20.73 -15.80 1.14
CA ASN A 283 20.34 -16.04 -0.25
C ASN A 283 18.93 -15.43 -0.49
N PRO A 284 18.78 -14.39 -1.33
CA PRO A 284 17.49 -13.74 -1.55
C PRO A 284 16.46 -14.67 -2.20
N VAL A 285 16.88 -15.55 -3.12
CA VAL A 285 15.98 -16.52 -3.79
C VAL A 285 15.36 -17.46 -2.77
N ALA A 286 16.16 -17.98 -1.83
CA ALA A 286 15.64 -18.85 -0.77
C ALA A 286 14.78 -18.07 0.23
N THR A 287 15.30 -16.93 0.72
CA THR A 287 14.70 -16.17 1.83
C THR A 287 13.41 -15.47 1.43
N LEU A 288 13.35 -14.91 0.23
CA LEU A 288 12.15 -14.24 -0.30
C LEU A 288 11.21 -15.22 -1.00
N GLY A 289 11.71 -16.43 -1.29
CA GLY A 289 11.00 -17.55 -1.87
C GLY A 289 10.48 -18.50 -0.81
N ASP A 290 10.84 -19.77 -0.92
CA ASP A 290 10.22 -20.87 -0.17
C ASP A 290 10.73 -21.04 1.27
N HIS A 291 11.79 -20.33 1.65
CA HIS A 291 12.42 -20.42 2.97
C HIS A 291 12.51 -19.08 3.69
N PRO A 292 11.37 -18.39 3.89
CA PRO A 292 11.38 -17.13 4.63
C PRO A 292 11.66 -17.36 6.12
N PRO A 293 12.28 -16.37 6.79
CA PRO A 293 12.79 -16.51 8.14
C PRO A 293 11.68 -16.28 9.20
N TRP A 294 10.52 -16.91 9.05
CA TRP A 294 9.36 -16.66 9.93
C TRP A 294 9.54 -17.13 11.37
N LEU A 295 10.45 -18.08 11.60
CA LEU A 295 10.66 -18.75 12.89
C LEU A 295 12.10 -18.60 13.41
N LEU A 296 12.85 -17.62 12.89
CA LEU A 296 14.24 -17.36 13.32
C LEU A 296 14.30 -16.60 14.64
#